data_AF-A0A374P4V9-F1
#
_entry.id   AF-A0A374P4V9-F1
#
_cell.length_a   1.000
_cell.length_b   1.000
_cell.length_c   1.000
_cell.angle_alpha   90.00
_cell.angle_beta   90.00
_cell.angle_gamma   90.00
#
_symmetry.space_group_name_H-M   'P 1'
#
loop_
_entity.id
_entity.type
_entity.pdbx_description
1 polymer ?
#
loop_
_entity_poly.entity_id
_entity_poly.type
_entity_poly.pdbx_seq_one_letter_code
_entity_poly.pdbx_strand_id
1 'polypeptide(L)'
;MEQYRLFDDFSDKVKRAIQLFQMFEDAAVRYHKDGYYLAFSGGKDSVVLYVLAKMAHVKFQAHYHLTTVDPPELVWFIREAFPDVKVEYPELTMWDLIVKKQMPPLRTARYCCEVLKEGGGEGAFTVTGVRWEESRKRANRDFLEIHKKKGAIYLNCDNEEDRRKLEICSLKGKRILNPIIDWTEEDIWYFIRKYQVPYCCLYDQGFCRIGCIGCPLASIRSREREFERYPKYRDAYIRAFDRMVKARTASGKSKGNWKDGESVFRWWMYGNEKTDKQVAGQMELKDFIDMAA
;
A
#
# COMPACT_ATOMS: atom_id res chain seq x y z
N MET A 1 27.96 23.72 -17.00
CA MET A 1 28.59 23.37 -15.70
C MET A 1 27.49 23.11 -14.65
N GLU A 2 26.42 22.40 -15.00
CA GLU A 2 25.16 22.32 -14.20
C GLU A 2 24.78 20.90 -13.76
N GLN A 3 25.63 19.89 -14.00
CA GLN A 3 25.34 18.48 -13.67
C GLN A 3 25.95 17.99 -12.35
N TYR A 4 26.70 18.83 -11.62
CA TYR A 4 27.53 18.37 -10.49
C TYR A 4 26.98 18.67 -9.08
N ARG A 5 25.77 19.24 -8.93
CA ARG A 5 25.17 19.47 -7.60
C ARG A 5 24.23 18.36 -7.10
N LEU A 6 23.98 17.31 -7.88
CA LEU A 6 23.04 16.24 -7.49
C LEU A 6 23.71 15.06 -6.73
N PHE A 7 25.03 14.92 -6.81
CA PHE A 7 25.72 13.70 -6.34
C PHE A 7 26.09 13.73 -4.86
N ASP A 8 26.27 14.91 -4.26
CA ASP A 8 26.61 15.03 -2.85
C ASP A 8 25.40 14.81 -1.92
N ASP A 9 24.16 14.97 -2.39
CA ASP A 9 22.94 14.72 -1.58
C ASP A 9 22.53 13.23 -1.56
N PHE A 10 22.58 12.54 -2.70
CA PHE A 10 22.07 11.18 -2.79
C PHE A 10 22.94 10.14 -2.06
N SER A 11 24.27 10.24 -2.17
CA SER A 11 25.14 9.29 -1.47
C SER A 11 24.98 9.40 0.04
N ASP A 12 24.71 10.60 0.56
CA ASP A 12 24.52 10.85 1.98
C ASP A 12 23.16 10.36 2.45
N LYS A 13 22.10 10.47 1.62
CA LYS A 13 20.81 9.80 1.86
C LYS A 13 20.96 8.28 1.99
N VAL A 14 21.74 7.64 1.12
CA VAL A 14 22.03 6.20 1.20
C VAL A 14 22.78 5.85 2.49
N LYS A 15 23.84 6.59 2.82
CA LYS A 15 24.60 6.39 4.06
C LYS A 15 23.71 6.54 5.29
N ARG A 16 22.85 7.56 5.32
CA ARG A 16 21.90 7.81 6.42
C ARG A 16 20.92 6.65 6.58
N ALA A 17 20.35 6.16 5.47
CA ALA A 17 19.46 5.00 5.52
C ALA A 17 20.17 3.75 6.07
N ILE A 18 21.41 3.49 5.67
CA ILE A 18 22.23 2.38 6.18
C ILE A 18 22.53 2.57 7.68
N GLN A 19 22.92 3.78 8.08
CA GLN A 19 23.18 4.11 9.48
C GLN A 19 21.93 3.89 10.34
N LEU A 20 20.73 4.26 9.87
CA LEU A 20 19.48 4.00 10.58
C LEU A 20 19.23 2.51 10.81
N PHE A 21 19.50 1.67 9.82
CA PHE A 21 19.42 0.21 9.98
C PHE A 21 20.43 -0.29 11.04
N GLN A 22 21.68 0.17 10.98
CA GLN A 22 22.70 -0.26 11.95
C GLN A 22 22.39 0.25 13.36
N MET A 23 21.85 1.46 13.48
CA MET A 23 21.62 2.14 14.75
C MET A 23 20.53 1.46 15.60
N PHE A 24 19.58 0.77 14.95
CA PHE A 24 18.47 0.09 15.62
C PHE A 24 18.56 -1.45 15.54
N GLU A 25 19.65 -2.01 15.02
CA GLU A 25 19.77 -3.46 14.82
C GLU A 25 19.68 -4.23 16.15
N ASP A 26 20.42 -3.77 17.17
CA ASP A 26 20.38 -4.36 18.51
C ASP A 26 18.96 -4.38 19.07
N ALA A 27 18.19 -3.30 18.85
CA ALA A 27 16.79 -3.25 19.26
C ALA A 27 15.97 -4.28 18.48
N ALA A 28 16.14 -4.35 17.16
CA ALA A 28 15.41 -5.30 16.31
C ALA A 28 15.66 -6.76 16.73
N VAL A 29 16.91 -7.14 16.97
CA VAL A 29 17.30 -8.50 17.41
C VAL A 29 16.78 -8.81 18.82
N ARG A 30 16.71 -7.83 19.73
CA ARG A 30 16.10 -8.00 21.06
C ARG A 30 14.60 -8.30 20.99
N TYR A 31 13.89 -7.70 20.03
CA TYR A 31 12.45 -7.90 19.88
C TYR A 31 12.10 -9.17 19.10
N HIS A 32 12.88 -9.50 18.06
CA HIS A 32 12.65 -10.68 17.24
C HIS A 32 13.98 -11.34 16.88
N LYS A 33 14.09 -12.66 17.06
CA LYS A 33 15.33 -13.40 16.80
C LYS A 33 15.82 -13.25 15.35
N ASP A 34 14.89 -13.07 14.41
CA ASP A 34 15.19 -12.89 12.98
C ASP A 34 15.49 -11.42 12.61
N GLY A 35 15.58 -10.52 13.59
CA GLY A 35 15.89 -9.11 13.41
C GLY A 35 14.69 -8.30 12.92
N TYR A 36 14.91 -7.42 11.94
CA TYR A 36 13.85 -6.55 11.42
C TYR A 36 12.75 -7.33 10.70
N TYR A 37 11.50 -6.92 10.92
CA TYR A 37 10.37 -7.30 10.09
C TYR A 37 10.26 -6.32 8.92
N LEU A 38 10.71 -6.71 7.73
CA LEU A 38 10.67 -5.84 6.55
C LEU A 38 9.36 -6.06 5.80
N ALA A 39 8.51 -5.02 5.76
CA ALA A 39 7.24 -5.06 5.04
C ALA A 39 7.51 -4.97 3.52
N PHE A 40 7.51 -6.11 2.84
CA PHE A 40 7.87 -6.20 1.44
C PHE A 40 6.61 -6.27 0.57
N SER A 41 6.48 -5.35 -0.38
CA SER A 41 5.31 -5.29 -1.28
C SER A 41 5.61 -5.70 -2.72
N GLY A 42 6.89 -5.84 -3.07
CA GLY A 42 7.38 -5.99 -4.45
C GLY A 42 7.32 -4.71 -5.28
N GLY A 43 6.77 -3.62 -4.75
CA GLY A 43 6.87 -2.29 -5.36
C GLY A 43 8.27 -1.68 -5.23
N LYS A 44 8.55 -0.66 -6.05
CA LYS A 44 9.84 0.03 -6.17
C LYS A 44 10.45 0.44 -4.82
N ASP A 45 9.65 0.98 -3.91
CA ASP A 45 10.12 1.45 -2.61
C ASP A 45 10.56 0.28 -1.70
N SER A 46 9.82 -0.84 -1.72
CA SER A 46 10.15 -2.01 -0.90
C SER A 46 11.36 -2.81 -1.43
N VAL A 47 11.62 -2.83 -2.74
CA VAL A 47 12.86 -3.44 -3.28
C VAL A 47 14.09 -2.62 -2.93
N VAL A 48 13.99 -1.29 -2.95
CA VAL A 48 15.08 -0.41 -2.46
C VAL A 48 15.36 -0.70 -0.98
N LEU A 49 14.33 -0.78 -0.14
CA LEU A 49 14.53 -1.12 1.28
C LEU A 49 15.19 -2.48 1.50
N TYR A 50 14.80 -3.49 0.72
CA TYR A 50 15.40 -4.81 0.81
C TYR A 50 16.90 -4.76 0.52
N VAL A 51 17.29 -4.05 -0.54
CA VAL A 51 18.71 -3.88 -0.91
C VAL A 51 19.45 -3.06 0.13
N LEU A 52 18.87 -1.97 0.64
CA LEU A 52 19.47 -1.17 1.71
C LEU A 52 19.70 -1.99 2.98
N ALA A 53 18.76 -2.84 3.38
CA ALA A 53 18.93 -3.72 4.53
C ALA A 53 20.06 -4.74 4.32
N LYS A 54 20.19 -5.31 3.10
CA LYS A 54 21.33 -6.18 2.76
C LYS A 54 22.66 -5.42 2.76
N MET A 55 22.70 -4.19 2.22
CA MET A 55 23.89 -3.33 2.21
C MET A 55 24.31 -2.89 3.61
N ALA A 56 23.35 -2.73 4.52
CA ALA A 56 23.63 -2.42 5.92
C ALA A 56 24.18 -3.62 6.71
N HIS A 57 24.16 -4.82 6.12
CA HIS A 57 24.56 -6.08 6.74
C HIS A 57 23.78 -6.41 8.03
N VAL A 58 22.53 -5.94 8.12
CA VAL A 58 21.70 -6.17 9.32
C VAL A 58 20.88 -7.45 9.21
N LYS A 59 20.52 -8.03 10.35
CA LYS A 59 19.59 -9.15 10.39
C LYS A 59 18.15 -8.70 10.11
N PHE A 60 17.51 -9.30 9.11
CA PHE A 60 16.09 -9.04 8.80
C PHE A 60 15.40 -10.23 8.13
N GLN A 61 14.07 -10.26 8.25
CA GLN A 61 13.18 -11.13 7.49
C GLN A 61 12.19 -10.27 6.71
N ALA A 62 12.14 -10.46 5.38
CA ALA A 62 11.18 -9.79 4.52
C ALA A 62 9.90 -10.61 4.38
N HIS A 63 8.75 -9.97 4.58
CA HIS A 63 7.44 -10.61 4.49
C HIS A 63 6.61 -9.96 3.39
N TYR A 64 6.18 -10.79 2.44
CA TYR A 64 5.22 -10.42 1.41
C TYR A 64 3.85 -11.01 1.74
N HIS A 65 2.89 -10.12 1.99
CA HIS A 65 1.50 -10.48 2.26
C HIS A 65 0.71 -10.59 0.96
N LEU A 66 0.41 -11.83 0.54
CA LEU A 66 -0.34 -12.09 -0.67
C LEU A 66 -1.84 -11.81 -0.45
N THR A 67 -2.43 -10.92 -1.23
CA THR A 67 -3.84 -10.53 -1.08
C THR A 67 -4.82 -11.28 -1.96
N THR A 68 -4.37 -12.29 -2.69
CA THR A 68 -5.13 -13.08 -3.71
C THR A 68 -5.58 -12.30 -4.94
N VAL A 69 -5.51 -10.97 -4.90
CA VAL A 69 -5.84 -10.05 -6.00
C VAL A 69 -4.64 -9.21 -6.45
N ASP A 70 -3.43 -9.63 -6.12
CA ASP A 70 -2.21 -9.00 -6.64
C ASP A 70 -2.00 -9.37 -8.13
N PRO A 71 -1.41 -8.46 -8.93
CA PRO A 71 -1.04 -8.75 -10.31
C PRO A 71 -0.15 -9.99 -10.43
N PRO A 72 -0.43 -10.93 -11.34
CA PRO A 72 0.38 -12.12 -11.54
C PRO A 72 1.86 -11.81 -11.77
N GLU A 73 2.15 -10.80 -12.59
CA GLU A 73 3.50 -10.34 -12.92
C GLU A 73 4.27 -9.89 -11.68
N LEU A 74 3.58 -9.24 -10.73
CA LEU A 74 4.18 -8.87 -9.44
C LEU A 74 4.52 -10.11 -8.62
N VAL A 75 3.59 -11.07 -8.53
CA VAL A 75 3.80 -12.29 -7.74
C VAL A 75 4.95 -13.12 -8.32
N TRP A 76 5.05 -13.23 -9.64
CA TRP A 76 6.12 -13.97 -10.31
C TRP A 76 7.46 -13.28 -10.11
N PHE A 77 7.50 -11.96 -10.30
CA PHE A 77 8.68 -11.13 -10.03
C PHE A 77 9.22 -11.32 -8.61
N ILE A 78 8.36 -11.29 -7.59
CA ILE A 78 8.80 -11.48 -6.20
C ILE A 78 9.40 -12.87 -6.00
N ARG A 79 8.76 -13.91 -6.56
CA ARG A 79 9.22 -15.30 -6.43
C ARG A 79 10.55 -15.55 -7.13
N GLU A 80 10.77 -14.93 -8.28
CA GLU A 80 11.98 -15.13 -9.09
C GLU A 80 13.15 -14.26 -8.62
N ALA A 81 12.91 -12.96 -8.38
CA ALA A 81 13.97 -12.01 -8.05
C ALA A 81 14.30 -11.96 -6.55
N PHE A 82 13.37 -12.36 -5.67
CA PHE A 82 13.54 -12.28 -4.22
C PHE A 82 13.10 -13.57 -3.50
N PRO A 83 13.78 -14.71 -3.73
CA PRO A 83 13.39 -16.00 -3.15
C PRO A 83 13.49 -16.05 -1.61
N ASP A 84 14.31 -15.18 -1.01
CA ASP A 84 14.45 -15.05 0.46
C ASP A 84 13.20 -14.42 1.12
N VAL A 85 12.30 -13.80 0.34
CA VAL A 85 11.11 -13.15 0.86
C VAL A 85 10.08 -14.20 1.25
N LYS A 86 9.67 -14.19 2.52
CA LYS A 86 8.64 -15.09 3.02
C LYS A 86 7.27 -14.64 2.52
N VAL A 87 6.61 -15.51 1.76
CA VAL A 87 5.24 -15.28 1.30
C VAL A 87 4.26 -15.73 2.38
N GLU A 88 3.51 -14.78 2.93
CA GLU A 88 2.43 -15.03 3.89
C GLU A 88 1.13 -15.21 3.12
N TYR A 89 0.52 -16.39 3.26
CA TYR A 89 -0.74 -16.75 2.61
C TYR A 89 -1.92 -16.47 3.56
N PRO A 90 -2.96 -15.76 3.12
CA PRO A 90 -4.09 -15.44 3.97
C PRO A 90 -5.00 -16.65 4.14
N GLU A 91 -5.61 -16.78 5.32
CA GLU A 91 -6.62 -17.81 5.59
C GLU A 91 -7.88 -17.65 4.73
N LEU A 92 -8.22 -16.40 4.39
CA LEU A 92 -9.39 -16.05 3.60
C LEU A 92 -8.98 -15.35 2.31
N THR A 93 -9.55 -15.79 1.20
CA THR A 93 -9.38 -15.10 -0.07
C THR A 93 -10.14 -13.78 -0.07
N MET A 94 -9.75 -12.85 -0.94
CA MET A 94 -10.49 -11.60 -1.14
C MET A 94 -11.96 -11.88 -1.49
N TRP A 95 -12.22 -12.94 -2.25
CA TRP A 95 -13.55 -13.33 -2.67
C TRP A 95 -14.44 -13.75 -1.50
N ASP A 96 -13.90 -14.52 -0.57
CA ASP A 96 -14.65 -14.98 0.61
C ASP A 96 -14.76 -13.87 1.64
N LEU A 97 -13.78 -12.96 1.68
CA LEU A 97 -13.81 -11.77 2.54
C LEU A 97 -14.94 -10.81 2.14
N ILE A 98 -15.18 -10.60 0.84
CA ILE A 98 -16.31 -9.83 0.32
C ILE A 98 -17.64 -10.43 0.81
N VAL A 99 -17.79 -11.75 0.73
CA VAL A 99 -19.00 -12.46 1.18
C VAL A 99 -19.17 -12.35 2.70
N LYS A 100 -18.10 -12.58 3.48
CA LYS A 100 -18.10 -12.52 4.94
C LYS A 100 -18.45 -11.12 5.46
N LYS A 101 -17.91 -10.07 4.84
CA LYS A 101 -18.19 -8.67 5.21
C LYS A 101 -19.51 -8.16 4.64
N GLN A 102 -20.12 -8.87 3.68
CA GLN A 102 -21.38 -8.52 3.02
C GLN A 102 -21.37 -7.11 2.41
N MET A 103 -20.19 -6.65 1.98
CA MET A 103 -19.99 -5.35 1.36
C MET A 103 -18.75 -5.35 0.45
N PRO A 104 -18.77 -4.60 -0.67
CA PRO A 104 -17.59 -4.42 -1.49
C PRO A 104 -16.50 -3.64 -0.72
N PRO A 105 -15.21 -3.79 -1.08
CA PRO A 105 -14.15 -2.97 -0.50
C PRO A 105 -14.36 -1.51 -0.92
N LEU A 106 -14.26 -0.58 0.03
CA LEU A 106 -14.46 0.85 -0.23
C LEU A 106 -13.24 1.64 0.24
N ARG A 107 -13.12 2.89 -0.24
CA ARG A 107 -12.09 3.82 0.26
C ARG A 107 -12.21 4.05 1.77
N THR A 108 -13.44 4.05 2.30
CA THR A 108 -13.76 4.23 3.72
C THR A 108 -13.77 2.91 4.52
N ALA A 109 -14.00 1.78 3.86
CA ALA A 109 -14.07 0.46 4.48
C ALA A 109 -12.96 -0.45 3.95
N ARG A 110 -11.78 -0.32 4.56
CA ARG A 110 -10.51 -0.94 4.12
C ARG A 110 -10.23 -2.31 4.78
N TYR A 111 -11.27 -3.11 4.98
CA TYR A 111 -11.15 -4.43 5.63
C TYR A 111 -10.17 -5.38 4.92
N CYS A 112 -9.98 -5.22 3.60
CA CYS A 112 -9.01 -6.02 2.83
C CYS A 112 -7.56 -5.71 3.23
N CYS A 113 -7.22 -4.45 3.51
CA CYS A 113 -5.88 -4.08 3.99
C CYS A 113 -5.67 -4.59 5.41
N GLU A 114 -6.67 -4.41 6.27
CA GLU A 114 -6.63 -4.85 7.67
C GLU A 114 -6.37 -6.37 7.78
N VAL A 115 -7.19 -7.16 7.07
CA VAL A 115 -7.15 -8.63 7.16
C VAL A 115 -6.00 -9.23 6.37
N LEU A 116 -5.69 -8.69 5.18
CA LEU A 116 -4.74 -9.32 4.25
C LEU A 116 -3.34 -8.68 4.25
N LYS A 117 -3.13 -7.51 4.85
CA LYS A 117 -1.82 -6.81 4.77
C LYS A 117 -1.29 -6.33 6.12
N GLU A 118 -2.16 -5.88 7.02
CA GLU A 118 -1.75 -5.15 8.22
C GLU A 118 -1.60 -6.05 9.46
N GLY A 119 -2.00 -7.33 9.39
CA GLY A 119 -1.88 -8.30 10.48
C GLY A 119 -0.44 -8.74 10.83
N GLY A 120 0.55 -8.37 10.02
CA GLY A 120 1.96 -8.75 10.23
C GLY A 120 2.77 -7.78 11.10
N GLY A 121 3.82 -8.33 11.74
CA GLY A 121 4.84 -7.54 12.45
C GLY A 121 4.42 -7.06 13.84
N GLU A 122 3.43 -7.69 14.48
CA GLU A 122 3.08 -7.39 15.87
C GLU A 122 4.22 -7.84 16.81
N GLY A 123 4.68 -6.93 17.67
CA GLY A 123 5.80 -7.19 18.60
C GLY A 123 7.20 -7.07 17.97
N ALA A 124 7.32 -7.01 16.64
CA ALA A 124 8.60 -6.84 15.95
C ALA A 124 8.92 -5.38 15.61
N PHE A 125 10.19 -5.11 15.30
CA PHE A 125 10.63 -3.84 14.73
C PHE A 125 10.34 -3.85 13.23
N THR A 126 9.26 -3.18 12.82
CA THR A 126 8.78 -3.18 11.43
C THR A 126 9.50 -2.11 10.62
N VAL A 127 9.92 -2.42 9.39
CA VAL A 127 10.50 -1.45 8.45
C VAL A 127 9.51 -1.22 7.32
N THR A 128 9.21 0.05 7.00
CA THR A 128 8.29 0.40 5.91
C THR A 128 8.85 1.43 4.95
N GLY A 129 8.46 1.33 3.67
CA GLY A 129 8.92 2.21 2.58
C GLY A 129 8.04 3.43 2.36
N VAL A 130 7.54 4.02 3.44
CA VAL A 130 6.68 5.20 3.39
C VAL A 130 7.53 6.43 3.14
N ARG A 131 7.17 7.26 2.16
CA ARG A 131 7.87 8.52 1.85
C ARG A 131 6.98 9.75 2.09
N TRP A 132 7.59 10.90 2.40
CA TRP A 132 6.91 12.19 2.57
C TRP A 132 6.20 12.64 1.28
N GLU A 133 6.84 12.44 0.13
CA GLU A 133 6.34 12.84 -1.18
C GLU A 133 5.02 12.15 -1.58
N GLU A 134 4.73 10.97 -1.03
CA GLU A 134 3.51 10.23 -1.39
C GLU A 134 2.21 10.95 -0.98
N SER A 135 2.21 11.76 0.08
CA SER A 135 1.04 12.56 0.45
C SER A 135 1.33 13.65 1.48
N ARG A 136 0.58 14.75 1.43
CA ARG A 136 0.65 15.84 2.42
C ARG A 136 0.47 15.38 3.88
N LYS A 137 -0.34 14.33 4.12
CA LYS A 137 -0.55 13.77 5.46
C LYS A 137 0.69 13.04 6.02
N ARG A 138 1.62 12.65 5.14
CA ARG A 138 2.85 11.95 5.52
C ARG A 138 4.02 12.88 5.79
N ALA A 139 3.94 14.16 5.41
CA ALA A 139 5.02 15.13 5.63
C ALA A 139 5.39 15.30 7.12
N ASN A 140 4.47 15.00 8.04
CA ASN A 140 4.70 15.08 9.48
C ASN A 140 5.12 13.74 10.11
N ARG A 141 5.41 12.72 9.28
CA ARG A 141 5.91 11.44 9.78
C ARG A 141 7.41 11.50 10.01
N ASP A 142 7.88 10.66 10.92
CA ASP A 142 9.26 10.65 11.37
C ASP A 142 9.95 9.32 11.00
N PHE A 143 11.28 9.31 11.05
CA PHE A 143 12.10 8.13 10.75
C PHE A 143 11.76 6.96 11.68
N LEU A 144 11.34 7.24 12.91
CA LEU A 144 10.92 6.26 13.89
C LEU A 144 9.53 6.59 14.46
N GLU A 145 8.60 5.64 14.34
CA GLU A 145 7.24 5.75 14.89
C GLU A 145 6.99 4.63 15.92
N ILE A 146 6.61 4.99 17.15
CA ILE A 146 6.18 4.03 18.18
C ILE A 146 4.66 4.14 18.35
N HIS A 147 3.93 3.15 17.85
CA HIS A 147 2.48 3.10 17.96
C HIS A 147 2.06 2.49 19.31
N LYS A 148 1.48 3.30 20.20
CA LYS A 148 0.76 2.83 21.40
C LYS A 148 -0.73 2.72 21.09
N LYS A 149 -1.47 1.88 21.84
CA LYS A 149 -2.95 1.79 21.78
C LYS A 149 -3.67 3.12 22.01
N LYS A 150 -2.97 4.17 22.51
CA LYS A 150 -3.46 5.56 22.65
C LYS A 150 -2.38 6.57 22.22
N GLY A 151 -2.13 6.68 20.92
CA GLY A 151 -1.26 7.70 20.32
C GLY A 151 0.09 7.19 19.82
N ALA A 152 0.61 7.80 18.75
CA ALA A 152 1.93 7.53 18.21
C ALA A 152 2.95 8.53 18.77
N ILE A 153 4.10 8.04 19.20
CA ILE A 153 5.25 8.87 19.58
C ILE A 153 6.21 8.88 18.39
N TYR A 154 6.52 10.07 17.90
CA TYR A 154 7.50 10.33 16.84
C TYR A 154 8.82 10.74 17.51
N LEU A 155 9.92 10.12 17.12
CA LEU A 155 11.24 10.35 17.71
C LEU A 155 12.20 10.77 16.60
N ASN A 156 12.68 12.01 16.68
CA ASN A 156 13.73 12.50 15.78
C ASN A 156 15.05 11.81 16.13
N CYS A 157 15.84 11.43 15.12
CA CYS A 157 17.10 10.69 15.30
C CYS A 157 18.28 11.52 15.84
N ASP A 158 18.07 12.80 16.17
CA ASP A 158 19.14 13.75 16.51
C ASP A 158 19.46 13.83 18.01
N ASN A 159 18.77 13.05 18.87
CA ASN A 159 18.89 13.20 20.33
C ASN A 159 19.32 11.89 21.02
N GLU A 160 20.45 11.94 21.74
CA GLU A 160 21.03 10.79 22.48
C GLU A 160 20.11 10.30 23.62
N GLU A 161 19.28 11.20 24.17
CA GLU A 161 18.24 10.88 25.16
C GLU A 161 17.10 10.03 24.59
N ASP A 162 16.79 10.16 23.30
CA ASP A 162 15.67 9.46 22.66
C ASP A 162 15.99 7.96 22.44
N ARG A 163 17.28 7.62 22.32
CA ARG A 163 17.82 6.24 22.38
C ARG A 163 17.49 5.57 23.72
N ARG A 164 17.68 6.27 24.85
CA ARG A 164 17.34 5.77 26.19
C ARG A 164 15.83 5.68 26.42
N LYS A 165 15.04 6.59 25.83
CA LYS A 165 13.56 6.51 25.89
C LYS A 165 13.02 5.30 25.13
N LEU A 166 13.70 4.80 24.10
CA LEU A 166 13.35 3.55 23.40
C LEU A 166 13.58 2.31 24.28
N GLU A 167 14.66 2.29 25.07
CA GLU A 167 14.98 1.22 26.02
C GLU A 167 14.03 1.18 27.24
N ILE A 168 13.49 2.33 27.66
CA ILE A 168 12.68 2.45 28.88
C ILE A 168 11.16 2.46 28.58
N CYS A 169 10.74 2.90 27.39
CA CYS A 169 9.32 3.14 27.11
C CYS A 169 8.65 2.01 26.30
N SER A 170 8.01 1.10 27.05
CA SER A 170 6.87 0.23 26.70
C SER A 170 7.07 -0.97 25.75
N LEU A 171 7.20 -2.16 26.35
CA LEU A 171 7.17 -3.51 25.75
C LEU A 171 5.92 -3.86 24.90
N LYS A 172 4.94 -2.96 24.71
CA LYS A 172 3.63 -3.27 24.08
C LYS A 172 3.20 -2.23 23.02
N GLY A 173 4.01 -2.04 21.99
CA GLY A 173 3.68 -1.16 20.85
C GLY A 173 4.41 -1.57 19.57
N LYS A 174 3.79 -1.32 18.41
CA LYS A 174 4.40 -1.57 17.09
C LYS A 174 5.41 -0.46 16.81
N ARG A 175 6.67 -0.83 16.58
CA ARG A 175 7.77 0.09 16.25
C ARG A 175 7.98 0.06 14.75
N ILE A 176 8.02 1.23 14.12
CA ILE A 176 8.16 1.38 12.68
C ILE A 176 9.39 2.22 12.37
N LEU A 177 10.31 1.68 11.57
CA LEU A 177 11.42 2.39 10.97
C LEU A 177 11.06 2.78 9.52
N ASN A 178 11.35 4.02 9.14
CA ASN A 178 11.18 4.53 7.78
C ASN A 178 12.52 5.07 7.24
N PRO A 179 13.45 4.20 6.76
CA PRO A 179 14.80 4.61 6.39
C PRO A 179 14.89 5.55 5.18
N ILE A 180 13.86 5.56 4.34
CA ILE A 180 13.81 6.30 3.06
C ILE A 180 12.74 7.40 3.07
N ILE A 181 12.33 7.87 4.25
CA ILE A 181 11.17 8.73 4.40
C ILE A 181 11.30 10.07 3.66
N ASP A 182 12.52 10.59 3.57
CA ASP A 182 12.90 11.84 2.91
C ASP A 182 13.30 11.66 1.43
N TRP A 183 13.18 10.44 0.89
CA TRP A 183 13.54 10.16 -0.51
C TRP A 183 12.43 10.57 -1.48
N THR A 184 12.83 11.15 -2.60
CA THR A 184 11.94 11.46 -3.73
C THR A 184 11.78 10.26 -4.66
N GLU A 185 10.81 10.30 -5.57
CA GLU A 185 10.64 9.28 -6.60
C GLU A 185 11.87 9.20 -7.52
N GLU A 186 12.52 10.34 -7.79
CA GLU A 186 13.77 10.40 -8.52
C GLU A 186 14.90 9.67 -7.78
N ASP A 187 15.02 9.86 -6.46
CA ASP A 187 15.99 9.16 -5.62
C ASP A 187 15.79 7.64 -5.70
N ILE A 188 14.54 7.17 -5.61
CA ILE A 188 14.20 5.74 -5.69
C ILE A 188 14.61 5.15 -7.04
N TRP A 189 14.25 5.80 -8.14
CA TRP A 189 14.60 5.32 -9.46
C TRP A 189 16.09 5.43 -9.76
N TYR A 190 16.75 6.48 -9.25
CA TYR A 190 18.19 6.63 -9.34
C TYR A 190 18.91 5.50 -8.59
N PHE A 191 18.45 5.14 -7.38
CA PHE A 191 18.95 3.98 -6.63
C PHE A 191 18.82 2.69 -7.44
N ILE A 192 17.61 2.41 -7.95
CA ILE A 192 17.31 1.20 -8.72
C ILE A 192 18.26 1.06 -9.91
N ARG A 193 18.45 2.14 -10.68
CA ARG A 193 19.37 2.14 -11.83
C ARG A 193 20.82 2.00 -11.43
N LYS A 194 21.27 2.74 -10.40
CA LYS A 194 22.67 2.76 -9.95
C LYS A 194 23.12 1.40 -9.42
N TYR A 195 22.27 0.72 -8.66
CA TYR A 195 22.57 -0.58 -8.06
C TYR A 195 21.99 -1.77 -8.85
N GLN A 196 21.47 -1.52 -10.05
CA GLN A 196 20.86 -2.53 -10.94
C GLN A 196 19.85 -3.43 -10.20
N VAL A 197 19.03 -2.82 -9.33
CA VAL A 197 18.06 -3.55 -8.52
C VAL A 197 16.95 -4.06 -9.42
N PRO A 198 16.61 -5.36 -9.39
CA PRO A 198 15.50 -5.88 -10.16
C PRO A 198 14.20 -5.23 -9.67
N TYR A 199 13.34 -4.80 -10.60
CA TYR A 199 12.04 -4.20 -10.33
C TYR A 199 10.96 -4.82 -11.23
N CYS A 200 9.70 -4.70 -10.82
CA CYS A 200 8.59 -5.30 -11.54
C CYS A 200 8.35 -4.63 -12.92
N CYS A 201 8.24 -5.43 -13.98
CA CYS A 201 8.04 -4.97 -15.36
C CYS A 201 6.77 -4.14 -15.59
N LEU A 202 5.81 -4.15 -14.65
CA LEU A 202 4.62 -3.30 -14.72
C LEU A 202 4.99 -1.81 -14.69
N TYR A 203 6.11 -1.43 -14.06
CA TYR A 203 6.57 -0.04 -14.08
C TYR A 203 6.93 0.43 -15.48
N ASP A 204 7.60 -0.40 -16.29
CA ASP A 204 7.94 -0.08 -17.69
C ASP A 204 6.70 0.05 -18.58
N GLN A 205 5.60 -0.53 -18.14
CA GLN A 205 4.30 -0.48 -18.83
C GLN A 205 3.47 0.73 -18.37
N GLY A 206 4.06 1.68 -17.63
CA GLY A 206 3.41 2.92 -17.23
C GLY A 206 2.48 2.77 -16.02
N PHE A 207 2.65 1.74 -15.19
CA PHE A 207 2.01 1.69 -13.88
C PHE A 207 2.87 2.46 -12.86
N CYS A 208 2.42 3.63 -12.41
CA CYS A 208 3.14 4.41 -11.39
C CYS A 208 3.03 3.80 -9.98
N ARG A 209 1.96 3.02 -9.74
CA ARG A 209 1.69 2.33 -8.48
C ARG A 209 1.26 0.90 -8.78
N ILE A 210 1.92 -0.05 -8.14
CA ILE A 210 1.52 -1.46 -8.19
C ILE A 210 0.84 -1.80 -6.86
N GLY A 211 -0.34 -2.39 -6.93
CA GLY A 211 -1.11 -2.84 -5.79
C GLY A 211 -2.17 -3.84 -6.20
N CYS A 212 -3.13 -4.11 -5.32
CA CYS A 212 -4.23 -5.04 -5.59
C CYS A 212 -5.07 -4.59 -6.79
N ILE A 213 -5.38 -5.51 -7.70
CA ILE A 213 -6.26 -5.30 -8.85
C ILE A 213 -7.63 -4.84 -8.38
N GLY A 214 -8.10 -3.72 -8.93
CA GLY A 214 -9.41 -3.15 -8.62
C GLY A 214 -9.46 -2.35 -7.32
N CYS A 215 -8.32 -2.06 -6.68
CA CYS A 215 -8.28 -1.35 -5.41
C CYS A 215 -9.04 -0.01 -5.47
N PRO A 216 -10.01 0.24 -4.57
CA PRO A 216 -10.80 1.49 -4.57
C PRO A 216 -9.95 2.75 -4.37
N LEU A 217 -8.74 2.64 -3.79
CA LEU A 217 -7.81 3.76 -3.64
C LEU A 217 -7.18 4.20 -4.96
N ALA A 218 -7.19 3.35 -5.99
CA ALA A 218 -6.74 3.73 -7.31
C ALA A 218 -7.77 4.65 -8.01
N SER A 219 -7.33 5.35 -9.05
CA SER A 219 -8.23 6.12 -9.90
C SER A 219 -9.14 5.18 -10.70
N ILE A 220 -10.31 5.67 -11.13
CA ILE A 220 -11.23 4.90 -11.97
C ILE A 220 -10.52 4.43 -13.24
N ARG A 221 -9.79 5.34 -13.92
CA ARG A 221 -8.99 5.05 -15.11
C ARG A 221 -7.94 3.94 -14.88
N SER A 222 -7.27 3.92 -13.72
CA SER A 222 -6.34 2.83 -13.38
C SER A 222 -7.07 1.50 -13.24
N ARG A 223 -8.21 1.49 -12.54
CA ARG A 223 -9.01 0.28 -12.33
C ARG A 223 -9.58 -0.26 -13.64
N GLU A 224 -10.04 0.61 -14.54
CA GLU A 224 -10.50 0.22 -15.88
C GLU A 224 -9.38 -0.45 -16.67
N ARG A 225 -8.20 0.17 -16.71
CA ARG A 225 -7.01 -0.39 -17.34
C ARG A 225 -6.62 -1.75 -16.73
N GLU A 226 -6.69 -1.89 -15.40
CA GLU A 226 -6.44 -3.14 -14.71
C GLU A 226 -7.45 -4.23 -15.11
N PHE A 227 -8.74 -3.91 -15.18
CA PHE A 227 -9.77 -4.89 -15.54
C PHE A 227 -9.80 -5.25 -17.03
N GLU A 228 -9.39 -4.33 -17.90
CA GLU A 228 -9.16 -4.62 -19.32
C GLU A 228 -8.01 -5.61 -19.51
N ARG A 229 -6.91 -5.41 -18.76
CA ARG A 229 -5.77 -6.34 -18.76
C ARG A 229 -6.08 -7.67 -18.11
N TYR A 230 -6.84 -7.66 -17.02
CA TYR A 230 -7.13 -8.82 -16.19
C TYR A 230 -8.64 -9.15 -16.16
N PRO A 231 -9.24 -9.54 -17.31
CA PRO A 231 -10.69 -9.77 -17.40
C PRO A 231 -11.17 -10.89 -16.48
N LYS A 232 -10.33 -11.92 -16.25
CA LYS A 232 -10.66 -13.00 -15.29
C LYS A 232 -10.85 -12.51 -13.87
N TYR A 233 -10.13 -11.46 -13.45
CA TYR A 233 -10.31 -10.86 -12.14
C TYR A 233 -11.60 -10.04 -12.09
N ARG A 234 -11.96 -9.34 -13.17
CA ARG A 234 -13.29 -8.69 -13.30
C ARG A 234 -14.41 -9.70 -13.07
N ASP A 235 -14.35 -10.84 -13.77
CA ASP A 235 -15.37 -11.89 -13.64
C ASP A 235 -15.38 -12.50 -12.23
N ALA A 236 -14.21 -12.64 -11.60
CA ALA A 236 -14.11 -13.11 -10.21
C ALA A 236 -14.76 -12.14 -9.22
N TYR A 237 -14.58 -10.83 -9.41
CA TYR A 237 -15.27 -9.80 -8.60
C TYR A 237 -16.79 -9.89 -8.77
N ILE A 238 -17.28 -10.00 -10.00
CA ILE A 238 -18.72 -10.12 -10.28
C ILE A 238 -19.30 -11.35 -9.56
N ARG A 239 -18.64 -12.52 -9.70
CA ARG A 239 -19.06 -13.74 -8.99
C ARG A 239 -19.01 -13.59 -7.47
N ALA A 240 -18.01 -12.89 -6.93
CA ALA A 240 -17.93 -12.62 -5.50
C ALA A 240 -19.06 -11.69 -5.03
N PHE A 241 -19.41 -10.67 -5.82
CA PHE A 241 -20.53 -9.78 -5.54
C PHE A 241 -21.88 -10.49 -5.64
N ASP A 242 -22.07 -11.42 -6.57
CA ASP A 242 -23.27 -12.27 -6.61
C ASP A 242 -23.43 -13.09 -5.33
N ARG A 243 -22.36 -13.76 -4.90
CA ARG A 243 -22.34 -14.51 -3.64
C ARG A 243 -22.63 -13.60 -2.44
N MET A 244 -22.07 -12.39 -2.46
CA MET A 244 -22.29 -11.38 -1.42
C MET A 244 -23.75 -10.93 -1.35
N VAL A 245 -24.41 -10.65 -2.48
CA VAL A 245 -25.82 -10.25 -2.53
C VAL A 245 -26.71 -11.37 -1.99
N LYS A 246 -26.44 -12.64 -2.34
CA LYS A 246 -27.14 -13.80 -1.80
C LYS A 246 -26.98 -13.91 -0.28
N ALA A 247 -25.75 -13.82 0.22
CA ALA A 247 -25.47 -13.86 1.66
C ALA A 247 -26.13 -12.69 2.42
N ARG A 248 -26.10 -11.49 1.84
CA ARG A 248 -26.72 -10.29 2.41
C ARG A 248 -28.25 -10.43 2.51
N THR A 249 -28.88 -11.03 1.50
CA THR A 249 -30.32 -11.33 1.49
C THR A 249 -30.69 -12.34 2.56
N ALA A 250 -29.90 -13.42 2.70
CA ALA A 250 -30.11 -14.44 3.72
C ALA A 250 -30.00 -13.88 5.14
N SER A 251 -29.16 -12.85 5.36
CA SER A 251 -29.04 -12.15 6.65
C SER A 251 -30.07 -11.04 6.88
N GLY A 252 -31.08 -10.90 6.01
CA GLY A 252 -32.15 -9.90 6.17
C GLY A 252 -31.73 -8.44 5.93
N LYS A 253 -30.53 -8.20 5.38
CA LYS A 253 -30.07 -6.84 5.06
C LYS A 253 -30.67 -6.37 3.74
N SER A 254 -31.06 -5.10 3.67
CA SER A 254 -31.53 -4.49 2.43
C SER A 254 -30.49 -4.65 1.30
N LYS A 255 -30.97 -5.10 0.13
CA LYS A 255 -30.21 -5.19 -1.12
C LYS A 255 -29.86 -3.81 -1.69
N GLY A 256 -30.50 -2.74 -1.23
CA GLY A 256 -30.46 -1.45 -1.92
C GLY A 256 -30.89 -1.60 -3.37
N ASN A 257 -30.20 -0.91 -4.29
CA ASN A 257 -30.42 -1.00 -5.74
C ASN A 257 -29.64 -2.15 -6.42
N TRP A 258 -29.01 -3.05 -5.66
CA TRP A 258 -28.18 -4.13 -6.22
C TRP A 258 -29.02 -5.36 -6.53
N LYS A 259 -29.20 -5.62 -7.83
CA LYS A 259 -29.96 -6.79 -8.33
C LYS A 259 -29.06 -8.02 -8.45
N ASP A 260 -27.87 -7.83 -9.00
CA ASP A 260 -26.87 -8.83 -9.33
C ASP A 260 -25.44 -8.31 -9.08
N GLY A 261 -24.44 -9.17 -9.24
CA GLY A 261 -23.02 -8.86 -9.06
C GLY A 261 -22.51 -7.81 -10.06
N GLU A 262 -23.07 -7.76 -11.27
CA GLU A 262 -22.72 -6.75 -12.29
C GLU A 262 -23.20 -5.36 -11.86
N SER A 263 -24.41 -5.24 -11.31
CA SER A 263 -24.91 -3.97 -10.76
C SER A 263 -24.06 -3.47 -9.59
N VAL A 264 -23.60 -4.38 -8.72
CA VAL A 264 -22.64 -4.04 -7.65
C VAL A 264 -21.31 -3.61 -8.24
N PHE A 265 -20.79 -4.32 -9.24
CA PHE A 265 -19.51 -4.01 -9.87
C PHE A 265 -19.54 -2.63 -10.53
N ARG A 266 -20.59 -2.31 -11.29
CA ARG A 266 -20.80 -1.00 -11.92
C ARG A 266 -20.86 0.11 -10.89
N TRP A 267 -21.67 -0.07 -9.83
CA TRP A 267 -21.74 0.87 -8.72
C TRP A 267 -20.39 1.04 -8.02
N TRP A 268 -19.64 -0.05 -7.84
CA TRP A 268 -18.34 -0.04 -7.19
C TRP A 268 -17.24 0.61 -8.04
N MET A 269 -17.37 0.59 -9.37
CA MET A 269 -16.47 1.27 -10.30
C MET A 269 -16.78 2.77 -10.42
N TYR A 270 -18.05 3.11 -10.63
CA TYR A 270 -18.46 4.45 -11.07
C TYR A 270 -19.22 5.27 -10.03
N GLY A 271 -19.64 4.64 -8.92
CA GLY A 271 -20.53 5.24 -7.94
C GLY A 271 -21.99 5.25 -8.39
N ASN A 272 -22.82 6.03 -7.70
CA ASN A 272 -24.15 6.37 -8.20
C ASN A 272 -24.01 7.38 -9.35
N GLU A 273 -24.92 7.32 -10.32
CA GLU A 273 -25.09 8.41 -11.27
C GLU A 273 -25.27 9.71 -10.48
N LYS A 274 -24.48 10.73 -10.83
CA LYS A 274 -24.73 12.06 -10.31
C LYS A 274 -26.10 12.47 -10.85
N THR A 275 -27.12 12.44 -10.01
CA THR A 275 -28.28 13.30 -10.24
C THR A 275 -27.74 14.71 -10.24
N ASP A 276 -27.60 15.30 -11.42
CA ASP A 276 -27.35 16.72 -11.55
C ASP A 276 -28.43 17.41 -10.70
N LYS A 277 -28.00 18.07 -9.63
CA LYS A 277 -28.90 18.97 -8.92
C LYS A 277 -29.12 20.12 -9.88
N GLN A 278 -30.23 20.10 -10.61
CA GLN A 278 -30.71 21.30 -11.27
C GLN A 278 -30.75 22.41 -10.21
N VAL A 279 -29.86 23.38 -10.37
CA VAL A 279 -29.94 24.61 -9.58
C VAL A 279 -31.15 25.35 -10.12
N ALA A 280 -32.02 25.87 -9.24
CA ALA A 280 -33.21 26.60 -9.66
C ALA A 280 -32.81 27.72 -10.64
N GLY A 281 -33.30 27.64 -11.88
CA GLY A 281 -32.96 28.56 -12.98
C GLY A 281 -32.07 27.98 -14.09
N GLN A 282 -31.59 26.74 -13.98
CA GLN A 282 -30.84 26.07 -15.04
C GLN A 282 -31.81 25.37 -16.01
N MET A 283 -32.00 25.93 -17.21
CA MET A 283 -32.83 25.34 -18.27
C MET A 283 -32.12 24.15 -18.93
N GLU A 284 -32.89 23.13 -19.35
CA GLU A 284 -32.31 22.03 -20.13
C GLU A 284 -31.99 22.48 -21.56
N LEU A 285 -31.01 21.85 -22.20
CA LEU A 285 -30.66 22.14 -23.60
C LEU A 285 -31.86 21.95 -24.55
N LYS A 286 -32.83 21.10 -24.18
CA LYS A 286 -34.08 20.90 -24.90
C LYS A 286 -34.98 22.13 -24.84
N ASP A 287 -35.09 22.76 -23.66
CA ASP A 287 -35.86 23.99 -23.48
C ASP A 287 -35.26 25.17 -24.25
N PHE A 288 -33.93 25.14 -24.48
CA PHE A 288 -33.25 26.14 -25.29
C PHE A 288 -33.50 25.97 -26.80
N ILE A 289 -33.71 24.73 -27.26
CA ILE A 289 -34.01 24.42 -28.66
C ILE A 289 -35.48 24.77 -28.98
N ASP A 290 -36.41 24.51 -28.06
CA ASP A 290 -37.82 24.86 -28.23
C ASP A 290 -38.09 26.38 -28.15
N MET A 291 -37.19 27.15 -27.52
CA MET A 291 -37.24 28.63 -27.55
C MET A 291 -36.61 29.25 -28.81
N ALA A 292 -35.87 28.47 -29.60
CA ALA A 292 -35.17 28.93 -30.80
C ALA A 292 -35.86 28.49 -32.11
N ALA A 293 -36.97 27.77 -32.03
CA ALA A 293 -37.86 27.39 -33.13
C ALA A 293 -39.09 28.31 -33.19
#